data_AF-A0A7X9EFX1-F1
#
_entry.id   AF-A0A7X9EFX1-F1
#
_cell.length_a   1.000
_cell.length_b   1.000
_cell.length_c   1.000
_cell.angle_alpha   90.00
_cell.angle_beta   90.00
_cell.angle_gamma   90.00
#
_symmetry.space_group_name_H-M   'P 1'
#
loop_
_entity.id
_entity.type
_entity.pdbx_description
1 polymer ?
#
loop_
_entity_poly.entity_id
_entity_poly.type
_entity_poly.pdbx_seq_one_letter_code
_entity_poly.pdbx_strand_id
1 'polypeptide(L)'
;MKFIATAPILAEGIVEDELLELGAEKTSAKRGKIYFESSLRKACEIGFNLRSGKRILMPLSEFRYSSKESFYEVAKEIEWEKYIPPSMTFSVRIKGGDSVFKNTAYAALVLKDAIVDRIRDKKGARPSIDKENPQISILGLVQNNRAELSLDLCGPIHKRGYRKFASPGALNESLAAAILRIAQYSGEETFLDPMAGSGTIGIEAALIASKIVPGLLWRQGRGFFSTDFISEKEKREIVKEAKDKISIPKGKIILSDISAENIKICSQNARMAKIDKYITFMVSDFFDLKLDYNEGVIVTNTPYGDHAEIEQEEKEFFKKIGDKLKKDFCGFKAYLLLGS
;
A
#
# COMPACT_ATOMS: atom_id res chain seq x y z
N MET A 1 1.87 1.74 -22.80
CA MET A 1 0.48 1.91 -22.30
C MET A 1 0.50 2.86 -21.12
N LYS A 2 -0.60 3.56 -20.82
CA LYS A 2 -0.70 4.46 -19.65
C LYS A 2 -1.29 3.72 -18.45
N PHE A 3 -0.74 3.97 -17.27
CA PHE A 3 -1.16 3.39 -15.99
C PHE A 3 -1.22 4.48 -14.92
N ILE A 4 -1.85 4.16 -13.79
CA ILE A 4 -1.95 5.04 -12.63
C ILE A 4 -1.51 4.27 -11.39
N ALA A 5 -0.52 4.76 -10.67
CA ALA A 5 -0.27 4.35 -9.30
C ALA A 5 -1.07 5.26 -8.36
N THR A 6 -1.76 4.69 -7.38
CA THR A 6 -2.39 5.51 -6.31
C THR A 6 -1.45 5.59 -5.12
N ALA A 7 -1.46 6.72 -4.41
CA ALA A 7 -0.52 7.00 -3.32
C ALA A 7 -1.23 7.40 -2.00
N PRO A 8 -0.55 7.32 -0.84
CA PRO A 8 -0.86 8.18 0.30
C PRO A 8 -0.83 9.65 -0.13
N ILE A 9 -1.73 10.46 0.41
CA ILE A 9 -1.74 11.91 0.14
C ILE A 9 -0.46 12.50 0.73
N LEU A 10 0.17 13.43 0.01
CA LEU A 10 1.49 14.04 0.30
C LEU A 10 2.70 13.11 0.10
N ALA A 11 2.51 11.84 -0.27
CA ALA A 11 3.60 10.92 -0.59
C ALA A 11 3.77 10.73 -2.11
N GLU A 12 3.11 11.54 -2.94
CA GLU A 12 3.06 11.33 -4.40
C GLU A 12 4.45 11.41 -5.05
N GLY A 13 5.29 12.37 -4.65
CA GLY A 13 6.66 12.48 -5.13
C GLY A 13 7.52 11.27 -4.75
N ILE A 14 7.38 10.77 -3.51
CA ILE A 14 8.11 9.58 -3.04
C ILE A 14 7.71 8.33 -3.83
N VAL A 15 6.41 8.20 -4.17
CA VAL A 15 5.91 7.10 -5.00
C VAL A 15 6.37 7.28 -6.45
N GLU A 16 6.41 8.50 -6.97
CA GLU A 16 6.93 8.80 -8.31
C GLU A 16 8.40 8.39 -8.46
N ASP A 17 9.25 8.73 -7.49
CA ASP A 17 10.65 8.32 -7.46
C ASP A 17 10.79 6.78 -7.44
N GLU A 18 10.00 6.10 -6.62
CA GLU A 18 9.99 4.63 -6.58
C GLU A 18 9.53 4.02 -7.92
N LEU A 19 8.56 4.63 -8.61
CA LEU A 19 8.13 4.17 -9.93
C LEU A 19 9.24 4.32 -10.97
N LEU A 20 9.96 5.44 -10.98
CA LEU A 20 11.10 5.67 -11.87
C LEU A 20 12.20 4.63 -11.63
N GLU A 21 12.55 4.34 -10.37
CA GLU A 21 13.51 3.29 -9.99
C GLU A 21 13.08 1.91 -10.47
N LEU A 22 11.78 1.63 -10.49
CA LEU A 22 11.21 0.36 -10.97
C LEU A 22 11.02 0.31 -12.50
N GLY A 23 11.44 1.35 -13.22
CA GLY A 23 11.43 1.42 -14.68
C GLY A 23 10.11 1.92 -15.28
N ALA A 24 9.35 2.73 -14.55
CA ALA A 24 8.26 3.51 -15.12
C ALA A 24 8.81 4.67 -15.97
N GLU A 25 8.11 5.02 -17.04
CA GLU A 25 8.47 6.13 -17.92
C GLU A 25 7.41 7.23 -17.88
N LYS A 26 7.79 8.46 -18.25
CA LYS A 26 6.88 9.62 -18.40
C LYS A 26 5.93 9.78 -17.22
N THR A 27 6.50 9.83 -16.02
CA THR A 27 5.71 9.96 -14.80
C THR A 27 5.12 11.36 -14.67
N SER A 28 3.94 11.45 -14.04
CA SER A 28 3.32 12.73 -13.69
C SER A 28 2.50 12.56 -12.41
N ALA A 29 3.00 13.13 -11.31
CA ALA A 29 2.28 13.19 -10.06
C ALA A 29 1.14 14.23 -10.07
N LYS A 30 -0.02 13.81 -9.57
CA LYS A 30 -1.16 14.64 -9.16
C LYS A 30 -1.61 14.18 -7.79
N ARG A 31 -2.44 14.96 -7.10
CA ARG A 31 -2.96 14.61 -5.78
C ARG A 31 -3.54 13.17 -5.74
N GLY A 32 -2.90 12.30 -4.98
CA GLY A 32 -3.21 10.88 -4.76
C GLY A 32 -2.98 9.94 -5.94
N LYS A 33 -2.50 10.41 -7.10
CA LYS A 33 -2.35 9.63 -8.34
C LYS A 33 -1.06 9.99 -9.07
N ILE A 34 -0.26 9.01 -9.46
CA ILE A 34 0.89 9.19 -10.34
C ILE A 34 0.58 8.47 -11.65
N TYR A 35 0.53 9.21 -12.74
CA TYR A 35 0.38 8.65 -14.08
C TYR A 35 1.74 8.21 -14.59
N PHE A 36 1.83 7.08 -15.29
CA PHE A 36 3.08 6.62 -15.88
C PHE A 36 2.85 5.76 -17.12
N GLU A 37 3.88 5.58 -17.93
CA GLU A 37 3.90 4.71 -19.11
C GLU A 37 4.78 3.48 -18.88
N SER A 38 4.33 2.33 -19.38
CA SER A 38 5.10 1.07 -19.43
C SER A 38 4.41 0.02 -20.33
N SER A 39 4.99 -1.17 -20.43
CA SER A 39 4.29 -2.37 -20.93
C SER A 39 3.42 -2.99 -19.83
N LEU A 40 2.42 -3.81 -20.20
CA LEU A 40 1.55 -4.47 -19.22
C LEU A 40 2.32 -5.39 -18.27
N ARG A 41 3.28 -6.17 -18.78
CA ARG A 41 4.20 -6.98 -17.96
C ARG A 41 4.95 -6.11 -16.96
N LYS A 42 5.53 -5.00 -17.42
CA LYS A 42 6.30 -4.08 -16.56
C LYS A 42 5.40 -3.41 -15.51
N ALA A 43 4.16 -3.03 -15.84
CA ALA A 43 3.23 -2.50 -14.85
C ALA A 43 2.88 -3.52 -13.74
N CYS A 44 2.73 -4.81 -14.10
CA CYS A 44 2.53 -5.88 -13.12
C CYS A 44 3.77 -6.08 -12.24
N GLU A 45 4.96 -6.08 -12.84
CA GLU A 45 6.25 -6.17 -12.13
C GLU A 45 6.45 -4.97 -11.19
N ILE A 46 6.21 -3.75 -11.66
CA ILE A 46 6.22 -2.53 -10.84
C ILE A 46 5.29 -2.72 -9.65
N GLY A 47 4.03 -3.10 -9.87
CA GLY A 47 3.07 -3.28 -8.79
C GLY A 47 3.46 -4.38 -7.79
N PHE A 48 4.15 -5.43 -8.26
CA PHE A 48 4.70 -6.49 -7.42
C PHE A 48 5.85 -6.01 -6.51
N ASN A 49 6.64 -5.06 -6.99
CA ASN A 49 7.81 -4.52 -6.28
C ASN A 49 7.49 -3.27 -5.43
N LEU A 50 6.48 -2.49 -5.82
CA LEU A 50 6.13 -1.19 -5.26
C LEU A 50 5.75 -1.27 -3.77
N ARG A 51 6.41 -0.48 -2.92
CA ARG A 51 6.20 -0.44 -1.47
C ARG A 51 5.34 0.74 -1.04
N SER A 52 5.65 1.94 -1.52
CA SER A 52 5.04 3.18 -1.05
C SER A 52 3.69 3.48 -1.71
N GLY A 53 3.40 2.87 -2.85
CA GLY A 53 2.10 2.97 -3.53
C GLY A 53 1.00 2.07 -2.94
N LYS A 54 -0.24 2.36 -3.32
CA LYS A 54 -1.45 1.67 -2.83
C LYS A 54 -2.06 0.69 -3.83
N ARG A 55 -2.05 0.99 -5.13
CA ARG A 55 -2.60 0.18 -6.24
C ARG A 55 -1.96 0.59 -7.57
N ILE A 56 -1.86 -0.34 -8.52
CA ILE A 56 -1.58 -0.06 -9.94
C ILE A 56 -2.85 -0.27 -10.74
N LEU A 57 -3.29 0.78 -11.45
CA LEU A 57 -4.52 0.82 -12.21
C LEU A 57 -4.23 0.95 -13.70
N MET A 58 -4.97 0.21 -14.52
CA MET A 58 -5.02 0.34 -15.96
C MET A 58 -6.31 1.08 -16.34
N PRO A 59 -6.24 2.34 -16.80
CA PRO A 59 -7.42 3.07 -17.26
C PRO A 59 -8.11 2.33 -18.41
N LEU A 60 -9.42 2.16 -18.32
CA LEU A 60 -10.23 1.46 -19.32
C LEU A 60 -11.05 2.45 -20.16
N SER A 61 -11.72 3.38 -19.51
CA SER A 61 -12.61 4.32 -20.18
C SER A 61 -12.82 5.56 -19.32
N GLU A 62 -13.08 6.68 -19.98
CA GLU A 62 -13.44 7.93 -19.36
C GLU A 62 -14.55 8.59 -20.18
N PHE A 63 -15.69 8.89 -19.55
CA PHE A 63 -16.86 9.40 -20.26
C PHE A 63 -17.69 10.35 -19.40
N ARG A 64 -18.52 11.16 -20.06
CA ARG A 64 -19.52 12.01 -19.41
C ARG A 64 -20.90 11.34 -19.46
N TYR A 65 -21.75 11.67 -18.50
CA TYR A 65 -23.13 11.19 -18.42
C TYR A 65 -24.05 12.26 -17.84
N SER A 66 -25.30 12.28 -18.29
CA SER A 66 -26.33 13.23 -17.84
C SER A 66 -27.40 12.57 -16.96
N SER A 67 -27.57 11.26 -17.09
CA SER A 67 -28.48 10.44 -16.30
C SER A 67 -27.89 9.08 -15.96
N LYS A 68 -28.56 8.33 -15.08
CA LYS A 68 -28.16 6.96 -14.71
C LYS A 68 -28.21 6.01 -15.91
N GLU A 69 -29.21 6.21 -16.77
CA GLU A 69 -29.42 5.46 -18.01
C GLU A 69 -28.27 5.74 -18.98
N SER A 70 -27.90 7.02 -19.19
CA SER A 70 -26.75 7.36 -20.03
C SER A 70 -25.42 6.79 -19.50
N PHE A 71 -25.25 6.73 -18.17
CA PHE A 71 -24.09 6.09 -17.56
C PHE A 71 -24.08 4.57 -17.84
N TYR A 72 -25.23 3.90 -17.69
CA TYR A 72 -25.37 2.48 -17.97
C TYR A 72 -25.05 2.14 -19.43
N GLU A 73 -25.66 2.86 -20.38
CA GLU A 73 -25.48 2.60 -21.81
C GLU A 73 -24.01 2.75 -22.23
N VAL A 74 -23.38 3.87 -21.89
CA VAL A 74 -21.96 4.11 -22.21
C VAL A 74 -21.04 3.10 -21.50
N ALA A 75 -21.36 2.73 -20.25
CA ALA A 75 -20.61 1.71 -19.55
C ALA A 75 -20.75 0.33 -20.23
N LYS A 76 -21.92 -0.01 -20.79
CA LYS A 76 -22.17 -1.29 -21.47
C LYS A 76 -21.45 -1.40 -22.82
N GLU A 77 -21.10 -0.28 -23.45
CA GLU A 77 -20.35 -0.26 -24.71
C GLU A 77 -18.91 -0.76 -24.57
N ILE A 78 -18.29 -0.58 -23.40
CA ILE A 78 -16.94 -1.04 -23.10
C ILE A 78 -16.85 -2.56 -23.31
N GLU A 79 -15.80 -3.03 -23.98
CA GLU A 79 -15.57 -4.44 -24.28
C GLU A 79 -15.09 -5.23 -23.03
N TRP A 80 -15.93 -5.27 -21.99
CA TRP A 80 -15.65 -5.92 -20.70
C TRP A 80 -15.23 -7.39 -20.85
N GLU A 81 -15.75 -8.08 -21.87
CA GLU A 81 -15.42 -9.46 -22.21
C GLU A 81 -13.93 -9.70 -22.54
N LYS A 82 -13.16 -8.63 -22.83
CA LYS A 82 -11.70 -8.70 -23.00
C LYS A 82 -10.93 -8.74 -21.68
N TYR A 83 -11.54 -8.23 -20.61
CA TYR A 83 -10.89 -8.05 -19.31
C TYR A 83 -11.41 -8.99 -18.23
N ILE A 84 -12.68 -9.37 -18.33
CA ILE A 84 -13.39 -10.19 -17.34
C ILE A 84 -13.90 -11.46 -18.03
N PRO A 85 -13.14 -12.57 -17.97
CA PRO A 85 -13.64 -13.86 -18.40
C PRO A 85 -14.88 -14.28 -17.61
N PRO A 86 -15.90 -14.90 -18.25
CA PRO A 86 -17.12 -15.33 -17.54
C PRO A 86 -16.87 -16.33 -16.40
N SER A 87 -15.75 -17.05 -16.42
CA SER A 87 -15.34 -18.00 -15.38
C SER A 87 -14.74 -17.36 -14.13
N MET A 88 -14.45 -16.05 -14.16
CA MET A 88 -13.81 -15.33 -13.05
C MET A 88 -14.81 -14.57 -12.20
N THR A 89 -14.42 -14.31 -10.94
CA THR A 89 -15.13 -13.38 -10.07
C THR A 89 -14.65 -11.95 -10.25
N PHE A 90 -15.56 -10.98 -10.15
CA PHE A 90 -15.18 -9.57 -10.13
C PHE A 90 -15.90 -8.74 -9.07
N SER A 91 -15.34 -7.57 -8.79
CA SER A 91 -15.98 -6.55 -7.95
C SER A 91 -15.95 -5.18 -8.62
N VAL A 92 -16.87 -4.32 -8.21
CA VAL A 92 -16.91 -2.90 -8.60
C VAL A 92 -16.85 -2.04 -7.35
N ARG A 93 -16.00 -1.01 -7.37
CA ARG A 93 -15.96 0.01 -6.32
C ARG A 93 -15.93 1.39 -6.95
N ILE A 94 -16.90 2.23 -6.58
CA ILE A 94 -16.95 3.63 -6.97
C ILE A 94 -16.51 4.52 -5.80
N LYS A 95 -15.76 5.57 -6.11
CA LYS A 95 -15.47 6.70 -5.23
C LYS A 95 -16.03 8.00 -5.83
N GLY A 96 -16.15 9.02 -4.99
CA GLY A 96 -16.66 10.34 -5.36
C GLY A 96 -18.17 10.44 -5.18
N GLY A 97 -18.84 11.08 -6.12
CA GLY A 97 -20.27 11.36 -6.09
C GLY A 97 -20.59 12.66 -6.83
N ASP A 98 -21.81 12.75 -7.34
CA ASP A 98 -22.34 13.95 -7.96
C ASP A 98 -23.88 14.02 -7.86
N SER A 99 -24.49 14.95 -8.59
CA SER A 99 -25.95 15.16 -8.57
C SER A 99 -26.74 13.95 -9.08
N VAL A 100 -26.19 13.17 -10.02
CA VAL A 100 -26.81 11.97 -10.58
C VAL A 100 -26.61 10.78 -9.64
N PHE A 101 -25.40 10.62 -9.12
CA PHE A 101 -25.00 9.57 -8.21
C PHE A 101 -24.62 10.13 -6.84
N LYS A 102 -25.64 10.48 -6.05
CA LYS A 102 -25.46 10.89 -4.64
C LYS A 102 -24.91 9.76 -3.76
N ASN A 103 -25.18 8.51 -4.13
CA ASN A 103 -24.72 7.32 -3.44
C ASN A 103 -23.82 6.47 -4.36
N THR A 104 -22.55 6.35 -3.99
CA THR A 104 -21.55 5.57 -4.73
C THR A 104 -21.87 4.08 -4.81
N ALA A 105 -22.58 3.52 -3.82
CA ALA A 105 -23.03 2.13 -3.86
C ALA A 105 -24.04 1.90 -4.99
N TYR A 106 -24.90 2.89 -5.27
CA TYR A 106 -25.84 2.83 -6.37
C TYR A 106 -25.13 2.95 -7.73
N ALA A 107 -24.15 3.86 -7.86
CA ALA A 107 -23.31 3.93 -9.06
C ALA A 107 -22.57 2.61 -9.33
N ALA A 108 -22.05 1.98 -8.27
CA ALA A 108 -21.39 0.68 -8.37
C ALA A 108 -22.35 -0.42 -8.81
N LEU A 109 -23.62 -0.38 -8.36
CA LEU A 109 -24.66 -1.31 -8.79
C LEU A 109 -24.94 -1.16 -10.30
N VAL A 110 -25.17 0.06 -10.77
CA VAL A 110 -25.44 0.35 -12.19
C VAL A 110 -24.27 -0.09 -13.08
N LEU A 111 -23.02 0.22 -12.68
CA LEU A 111 -21.85 -0.22 -13.44
C LEU A 111 -21.73 -1.75 -13.48
N LYS A 112 -21.96 -2.41 -12.34
CA LYS A 112 -21.92 -3.87 -12.26
C LYS A 112 -22.96 -4.51 -13.17
N ASP A 113 -24.17 -3.96 -13.25
CA ASP A 113 -25.23 -4.48 -14.12
C ASP A 113 -24.85 -4.28 -15.60
N ALA A 114 -24.30 -3.13 -15.98
CA ALA A 114 -23.79 -2.88 -17.34
C ALA A 114 -22.68 -3.87 -17.75
N ILE A 115 -21.74 -4.15 -16.85
CA ILE A 115 -20.66 -5.14 -17.05
C ILE A 115 -21.24 -6.54 -17.27
N VAL A 116 -22.15 -6.98 -16.38
CA VAL A 116 -22.76 -8.30 -16.44
C VAL A 116 -23.54 -8.49 -17.73
N ASP A 117 -24.37 -7.50 -18.08
CA ASP A 117 -25.21 -7.57 -19.27
C ASP A 117 -24.34 -7.59 -20.53
N ARG A 118 -23.30 -6.76 -20.61
CA ARG A 118 -22.34 -6.80 -21.74
C ARG A 118 -21.71 -8.18 -21.92
N ILE A 119 -21.19 -8.77 -20.83
CA ILE A 119 -20.52 -10.07 -20.91
C ILE A 119 -21.52 -11.17 -21.26
N ARG A 120 -22.73 -11.14 -20.67
CA ARG A 120 -23.80 -12.09 -21.00
C ARG A 120 -24.19 -12.00 -22.48
N ASP A 121 -24.38 -10.79 -23.00
CA ASP A 121 -24.80 -10.56 -24.39
C ASP A 121 -23.72 -11.01 -25.39
N LYS A 122 -22.43 -10.89 -25.04
CA LYS A 122 -21.30 -11.26 -25.93
C LYS A 122 -20.79 -12.69 -25.78
N LYS A 123 -20.90 -13.28 -24.60
CA LYS A 123 -20.32 -14.60 -24.27
C LYS A 123 -21.35 -15.64 -23.85
N GLY A 124 -22.62 -15.28 -23.70
CA GLY A 124 -23.70 -16.19 -23.29
C GLY A 124 -23.62 -16.64 -21.82
N ALA A 125 -22.69 -16.10 -21.04
CA ALA A 125 -22.43 -16.51 -19.66
C ALA A 125 -22.32 -15.31 -18.74
N ARG A 126 -22.75 -15.48 -17.49
CA ARG A 126 -22.73 -14.43 -16.46
C ARG A 126 -21.51 -14.63 -15.54
N PRO A 127 -20.62 -13.64 -15.41
CA PRO A 127 -19.55 -13.68 -14.42
C PRO A 127 -20.10 -13.58 -12.99
N SER A 128 -19.40 -14.20 -12.05
CA SER A 128 -19.76 -14.17 -10.62
C SER A 128 -19.22 -12.92 -9.92
N ILE A 129 -19.87 -12.52 -8.83
CA ILE A 129 -19.44 -11.38 -8.00
C ILE A 129 -18.84 -11.91 -6.71
N ASP A 130 -17.64 -11.46 -6.39
CA ASP A 130 -17.03 -11.64 -5.06
C ASP A 130 -16.56 -10.26 -4.57
N LYS A 131 -17.14 -9.79 -3.46
CA LYS A 131 -16.80 -8.48 -2.90
C LYS A 131 -15.57 -8.52 -1.98
N GLU A 132 -15.24 -9.70 -1.47
CA GLU A 132 -14.19 -9.89 -0.47
C GLU A 132 -12.87 -10.29 -1.13
N ASN A 133 -12.92 -11.28 -2.02
CA ASN A 133 -11.75 -11.84 -2.70
C ASN A 133 -11.94 -11.94 -4.24
N PRO A 134 -12.27 -10.81 -4.92
CA PRO A 134 -12.41 -10.80 -6.37
C PRO A 134 -11.09 -11.12 -7.07
N GLN A 135 -11.16 -11.91 -8.15
CA GLN A 135 -10.03 -12.09 -9.08
C GLN A 135 -9.77 -10.81 -9.89
N ILE A 136 -10.83 -10.08 -10.25
CA ILE A 136 -10.75 -8.81 -10.99
C ILE A 136 -11.48 -7.70 -10.23
N SER A 137 -10.85 -6.54 -10.09
CA SER A 137 -11.47 -5.39 -9.45
C SER A 137 -11.53 -4.20 -10.41
N ILE A 138 -12.74 -3.69 -10.61
CA ILE A 138 -12.98 -2.45 -11.35
C ILE A 138 -13.15 -1.32 -10.35
N LEU A 139 -12.35 -0.28 -10.52
CA LEU A 139 -12.44 0.95 -9.73
C LEU A 139 -12.96 2.07 -10.61
N GLY A 140 -13.95 2.80 -10.11
CA GLY A 140 -14.46 4.01 -10.75
C GLY A 140 -14.31 5.23 -9.87
N LEU A 141 -14.02 6.37 -10.49
CA LEU A 141 -14.17 7.69 -9.90
C LEU A 141 -15.30 8.40 -10.63
N VAL A 142 -16.32 8.82 -9.87
CA VAL A 142 -17.47 9.57 -10.35
C VAL A 142 -17.39 10.97 -9.75
N GLN A 143 -17.32 11.99 -10.60
CA GLN A 143 -17.31 13.38 -10.16
C GLN A 143 -17.72 14.29 -11.31
N ASN A 144 -18.53 15.32 -11.03
CA ASN A 144 -18.92 16.34 -12.01
C ASN A 144 -19.46 15.75 -13.32
N ASN A 145 -20.38 14.77 -13.24
CA ASN A 145 -20.99 14.13 -14.41
C ASN A 145 -19.98 13.43 -15.33
N ARG A 146 -18.83 13.01 -14.76
CA ARG A 146 -17.76 12.29 -15.43
C ARG A 146 -17.40 11.03 -14.65
N ALA A 147 -17.21 9.93 -15.38
CA ALA A 147 -16.77 8.65 -14.86
C ALA A 147 -15.39 8.32 -15.43
N GLU A 148 -14.43 8.04 -14.55
CA GLU A 148 -13.14 7.43 -14.88
C GLU A 148 -13.16 5.98 -14.40
N LEU A 149 -13.11 5.02 -15.31
CA LEU A 149 -13.11 3.59 -14.99
C LEU A 149 -11.72 2.99 -15.21
N SER A 150 -11.25 2.18 -14.26
CA SER A 150 -9.95 1.54 -14.31
C SER A 150 -10.01 0.11 -13.79
N LEU A 151 -9.20 -0.76 -14.37
CA LEU A 151 -8.93 -2.09 -13.86
C LEU A 151 -7.79 -2.04 -12.85
N ASP A 152 -7.94 -2.70 -11.71
CA ASP A 152 -6.87 -2.85 -10.73
C ASP A 152 -6.03 -4.10 -11.00
N LEU A 153 -4.77 -3.88 -11.35
CA LEU A 153 -3.84 -4.95 -11.72
C LEU A 153 -3.31 -5.73 -10.53
N CYS A 154 -3.28 -5.18 -9.32
CA CYS A 154 -2.58 -5.80 -8.18
C CYS A 154 -3.47 -6.00 -6.95
N GLY A 155 -4.63 -5.35 -6.90
CA GLY A 155 -5.38 -5.19 -5.66
C GLY A 155 -4.72 -4.16 -4.73
N PRO A 156 -5.16 -4.07 -3.46
CA PRO A 156 -4.55 -3.18 -2.47
C PRO A 156 -3.14 -3.65 -2.12
N ILE A 157 -2.12 -3.04 -2.71
CA ILE A 157 -0.69 -3.32 -2.44
C ILE A 157 -0.42 -3.18 -0.95
N HIS A 158 -1.08 -2.20 -0.32
CA HIS A 158 -0.82 -1.97 1.08
C HIS A 158 -1.19 -3.14 2.00
N LYS A 159 -2.14 -3.98 1.60
CA LYS A 159 -2.46 -5.19 2.34
C LYS A 159 -1.45 -6.28 1.97
N ARG A 160 -0.26 -6.22 2.59
CA ARG A 160 0.85 -7.16 2.36
C ARG A 160 0.42 -8.59 2.69
N GLY A 161 -0.32 -8.73 3.80
CA GLY A 161 -0.82 -10.02 4.28
C GLY A 161 -0.31 -10.40 5.68
N TYR A 162 0.65 -9.65 6.23
CA TYR A 162 1.24 -9.98 7.53
C TYR A 162 0.49 -9.39 8.73
N ARG A 163 -0.25 -8.29 8.54
CA ARG A 163 -0.94 -7.59 9.62
C ARG A 163 -2.22 -8.35 10.02
N LYS A 164 -2.12 -9.15 11.08
CA LYS A 164 -3.25 -9.87 11.66
C LYS A 164 -3.91 -9.10 12.80
N PHE A 165 -3.10 -8.39 13.58
CA PHE A 165 -3.54 -7.59 14.71
C PHE A 165 -3.04 -6.15 14.53
N ALA A 166 -3.88 -5.17 14.83
CA ALA A 166 -3.57 -3.76 14.71
C ALA A 166 -3.88 -3.08 16.04
N SER A 167 -2.93 -2.29 16.53
CA SER A 167 -3.19 -1.33 17.60
C SER A 167 -3.93 -0.11 17.03
N PRO A 168 -4.73 0.62 17.82
CA PRO A 168 -5.29 1.91 17.41
C PRO A 168 -4.20 2.83 16.84
N GLY A 169 -4.51 3.59 15.78
CA GLY A 169 -3.55 4.49 15.14
C GLY A 169 -2.45 3.83 14.30
N ALA A 170 -2.46 2.51 14.11
CA ALA A 170 -1.44 1.83 13.32
C ALA A 170 -1.39 2.34 11.86
N LEU A 171 -0.23 2.87 11.45
CA LEU A 171 0.01 3.37 10.10
C LEU A 171 -0.30 2.31 9.04
N ASN A 172 -0.74 2.75 7.86
CA ASN A 172 -0.75 1.90 6.68
C ASN A 172 0.70 1.58 6.27
N GLU A 173 1.01 0.34 5.90
CA GLU A 173 2.38 -0.06 5.61
C GLU A 173 2.97 0.63 4.37
N SER A 174 2.14 1.18 3.45
CA SER A 174 2.64 1.95 2.29
C SER A 174 3.08 3.34 2.72
N LEU A 175 2.43 3.91 3.72
CA LEU A 175 2.88 5.15 4.35
C LEU A 175 4.17 4.90 5.14
N ALA A 176 4.25 3.78 5.88
CA ALA A 176 5.47 3.41 6.58
C ALA A 176 6.67 3.22 5.61
N ALA A 177 6.46 2.54 4.49
CA ALA A 177 7.48 2.43 3.44
C ALA A 177 7.87 3.78 2.83
N ALA A 178 6.91 4.70 2.62
CA ALA A 178 7.19 6.06 2.16
C ALA A 178 8.06 6.83 3.17
N ILE A 179 7.76 6.72 4.47
CA ILE A 179 8.55 7.36 5.55
C ILE A 179 9.97 6.80 5.57
N LEU A 180 10.15 5.48 5.40
CA LEU A 180 11.48 4.87 5.34
C LEU A 180 12.28 5.35 4.11
N ARG A 181 11.62 5.63 2.98
CA ARG A 181 12.26 6.26 1.81
C ARG A 181 12.67 7.71 2.10
N ILE A 182 11.83 8.48 2.78
CA ILE A 182 12.19 9.84 3.26
C ILE A 182 13.40 9.78 4.20
N ALA A 183 13.44 8.76 5.06
CA ALA A 183 14.56 8.49 5.96
C ALA A 183 15.82 7.96 5.24
N GLN A 184 15.73 7.69 3.93
CA GLN A 184 16.78 7.08 3.11
C GLN A 184 17.32 5.77 3.70
N TYR A 185 16.46 5.04 4.41
CA TYR A 185 16.84 3.78 5.05
C TYR A 185 17.04 2.69 3.98
N SER A 186 18.22 2.09 3.99
CA SER A 186 18.65 1.10 2.98
C SER A 186 18.79 -0.32 3.54
N GLY A 187 18.87 -0.45 4.87
CA GLY A 187 19.13 -1.72 5.55
C GLY A 187 20.61 -2.00 5.85
N GLU A 188 21.49 -1.09 5.46
CA GLU A 188 22.92 -1.15 5.79
C GLU A 188 23.15 -0.68 7.23
N GLU A 189 22.41 0.32 7.69
CA GLU A 189 22.52 0.88 9.04
C GLU A 189 21.62 0.17 10.08
N THR A 190 22.00 0.30 11.36
CA THR A 190 21.14 -0.11 12.48
C THR A 190 19.86 0.72 12.50
N PHE A 191 18.72 0.05 12.61
CA PHE A 191 17.39 0.64 12.67
C PHE A 191 16.78 0.49 14.06
N LEU A 192 16.18 1.57 14.56
CA LEU A 192 15.42 1.58 15.81
C LEU A 192 14.02 2.19 15.60
N ASP A 193 12.99 1.49 16.06
CA ASP A 193 11.67 2.06 16.34
C ASP A 193 11.39 1.87 17.84
N PRO A 194 11.56 2.90 18.68
CA PRO A 194 11.46 2.77 20.12
C PRO A 194 10.03 2.86 20.67
N MET A 195 9.04 3.12 19.81
CA MET A 195 7.62 3.17 20.12
C MET A 195 6.84 2.42 19.03
N ALA A 196 7.22 1.15 18.85
CA ALA A 196 6.91 0.36 17.68
C ALA A 196 5.42 0.02 17.52
N GLY A 197 4.63 0.06 18.59
CA GLY A 197 3.22 -0.34 18.59
C GLY A 197 3.04 -1.74 17.97
N SER A 198 2.23 -1.83 16.91
CA SER A 198 2.03 -3.09 16.17
C SER A 198 3.18 -3.50 15.23
N GLY A 199 4.25 -2.70 15.17
CA GLY A 199 5.49 -2.98 14.45
C GLY A 199 5.53 -2.59 12.98
N THR A 200 4.59 -1.76 12.51
CA THR A 200 4.44 -1.54 11.05
C THR A 200 5.71 -0.97 10.41
N ILE A 201 6.30 0.10 10.99
CA ILE A 201 7.50 0.74 10.43
C ILE A 201 8.67 -0.24 10.50
N GLY A 202 8.90 -0.86 11.65
CA GLY A 202 9.95 -1.85 11.85
C GLY A 202 9.89 -3.06 10.92
N ILE A 203 8.70 -3.59 10.66
CA ILE A 203 8.52 -4.72 9.74
C ILE A 203 8.83 -4.30 8.31
N GLU A 204 8.36 -3.12 7.85
CA GLU A 204 8.71 -2.61 6.52
C GLU A 204 10.22 -2.32 6.40
N ALA A 205 10.87 -1.82 7.46
CA ALA A 205 12.32 -1.64 7.52
C ALA A 205 13.04 -3.00 7.33
N ALA A 206 12.60 -4.04 8.06
CA ALA A 206 13.17 -5.38 7.92
C ALA A 206 12.98 -5.97 6.51
N LEU A 207 11.84 -5.71 5.87
CA LEU A 207 11.56 -6.12 4.50
C LEU A 207 12.44 -5.39 3.48
N ILE A 208 12.66 -4.08 3.67
CA ILE A 208 13.59 -3.28 2.84
C ILE A 208 15.01 -3.83 2.99
N ALA A 209 15.50 -3.98 4.22
CA ALA A 209 16.85 -4.46 4.50
C ALA A 209 17.10 -5.88 3.98
N SER A 210 16.06 -6.72 3.97
CA SER A 210 16.15 -8.08 3.42
C SER A 210 15.89 -8.16 1.91
N LYS A 211 15.61 -7.01 1.25
CA LYS A 211 15.21 -6.92 -0.16
C LYS A 211 13.97 -7.76 -0.51
N ILE A 212 13.12 -8.05 0.48
CA ILE A 212 11.86 -8.76 0.27
C ILE A 212 10.82 -7.76 -0.18
N VAL A 213 10.28 -7.95 -1.38
CA VAL A 213 9.29 -7.04 -1.97
C VAL A 213 7.87 -7.39 -1.53
N PRO A 214 6.93 -6.42 -1.51
CA PRO A 214 5.58 -6.64 -0.99
C PRO A 214 4.83 -7.78 -1.68
N GLY A 215 5.02 -7.93 -3.00
CA GLY A 215 4.39 -8.96 -3.82
C GLY A 215 4.64 -10.39 -3.33
N LEU A 216 5.79 -10.65 -2.71
CA LEU A 216 6.14 -11.99 -2.18
C LEU A 216 5.31 -12.37 -0.95
N LEU A 217 4.67 -11.40 -0.29
CA LEU A 217 3.84 -11.62 0.89
C LEU A 217 2.35 -11.79 0.56
N TRP A 218 1.95 -11.47 -0.67
CA TRP A 218 0.55 -11.52 -1.08
C TRP A 218 -0.01 -12.94 -1.01
N ARG A 219 -1.29 -13.05 -0.65
CA ARG A 219 -2.06 -14.29 -0.83
C ARG A 219 -2.12 -14.63 -2.32
N GLN A 220 -1.99 -15.93 -2.63
CA GLN A 220 -2.15 -16.44 -3.99
C GLN A 220 -3.55 -16.12 -4.54
N GLY A 221 -3.67 -15.93 -5.86
CA GLY A 221 -4.96 -15.78 -6.55
C GLY A 221 -5.58 -14.38 -6.52
N ARG A 222 -4.78 -13.30 -6.36
CA ARG A 222 -5.25 -11.91 -6.47
C ARG A 222 -4.57 -11.14 -7.61
N GLY A 223 -5.27 -10.14 -8.15
CA GLY A 223 -4.72 -9.23 -9.15
C GLY A 223 -4.27 -9.98 -10.42
N PHE A 224 -3.15 -9.57 -11.00
CA PHE A 224 -2.64 -10.17 -12.23
C PHE A 224 -2.26 -11.66 -12.06
N PHE A 225 -2.05 -12.15 -10.83
CA PHE A 225 -1.82 -13.58 -10.61
C PHE A 225 -3.05 -14.42 -10.95
N SER A 226 -4.25 -13.87 -10.77
CA SER A 226 -5.52 -14.57 -11.05
C SER A 226 -6.04 -14.40 -12.48
N THR A 227 -5.31 -13.70 -13.36
CA THR A 227 -5.78 -13.38 -14.71
C THR A 227 -4.76 -13.78 -15.78
N ASP A 228 -5.18 -13.80 -17.04
CA ASP A 228 -4.31 -14.07 -18.20
C ASP A 228 -3.74 -12.78 -18.81
N PHE A 229 -3.69 -11.68 -18.05
CA PHE A 229 -3.12 -10.41 -18.52
C PHE A 229 -1.65 -10.54 -18.92
N ILE A 230 -0.93 -11.42 -18.23
CA ILE A 230 0.42 -11.83 -18.55
C ILE A 230 0.51 -13.35 -18.45
N SER A 231 1.40 -13.95 -19.21
CA SER A 231 1.57 -15.41 -19.25
C SER A 231 2.07 -15.97 -17.91
N GLU A 232 1.76 -17.24 -17.65
CA GLU A 232 2.30 -17.95 -16.47
C GLU A 232 3.83 -17.95 -16.41
N LYS A 233 4.49 -17.91 -17.58
CA LYS A 233 5.95 -17.76 -17.66
C LYS A 233 6.40 -16.42 -17.09
N GLU A 234 5.80 -15.32 -17.54
CA GLU A 234 6.12 -13.97 -17.06
C GLU A 234 5.85 -13.81 -15.56
N LYS A 235 4.74 -14.38 -15.04
CA LYS A 235 4.46 -14.38 -13.60
C LYS A 235 5.59 -15.06 -12.81
N ARG A 236 6.05 -16.23 -13.28
CA ARG A 236 7.14 -16.98 -12.64
C ARG A 236 8.46 -16.23 -12.69
N GLU A 237 8.76 -15.56 -13.80
CA GLU A 237 9.95 -14.72 -13.95
C GLU A 237 9.94 -13.57 -12.94
N ILE A 238 8.84 -12.81 -12.82
CA ILE A 238 8.70 -11.71 -11.85
C ILE A 238 8.95 -12.20 -10.42
N VAL A 239 8.37 -13.33 -10.04
CA VAL A 239 8.57 -13.92 -8.71
C VAL A 239 10.01 -14.38 -8.50
N LYS A 240 10.62 -14.99 -9.52
CA LYS A 240 12.01 -15.46 -9.46
C LYS A 240 12.98 -14.30 -9.31
N GLU A 241 12.88 -13.29 -10.16
CA GLU A 241 13.72 -12.07 -10.12
C GLU A 241 13.66 -11.37 -8.76
N ALA A 242 12.47 -11.35 -8.13
CA ALA A 242 12.32 -10.79 -6.78
C ALA A 242 12.97 -11.67 -5.69
N LYS A 243 12.85 -13.00 -5.79
CA LYS A 243 13.47 -13.93 -4.84
C LYS A 243 15.00 -13.93 -4.93
N ASP A 244 15.54 -13.82 -6.13
CA ASP A 244 17.00 -13.82 -6.37
C ASP A 244 17.69 -12.60 -5.73
N LYS A 245 16.93 -11.53 -5.41
CA LYS A 245 17.45 -10.32 -4.73
C LYS A 245 17.44 -10.42 -3.21
N ILE A 246 16.76 -11.40 -2.61
CA ILE A 246 16.61 -11.52 -1.16
C ILE A 246 18.00 -11.66 -0.50
N SER A 247 18.21 -10.94 0.59
CA SER A 247 19.46 -10.96 1.34
C SER A 247 19.22 -10.88 2.84
N ILE A 248 20.28 -11.11 3.62
CA ILE A 248 20.24 -10.95 5.09
C ILE A 248 20.53 -9.47 5.39
N PRO A 249 19.73 -8.82 6.27
CA PRO A 249 20.04 -7.46 6.74
C PRO A 249 21.43 -7.38 7.34
N LYS A 250 22.19 -6.34 6.98
CA LYS A 250 23.51 -6.08 7.57
C LYS A 250 23.38 -5.33 8.90
N GLY A 251 22.54 -4.30 8.91
CA GLY A 251 22.19 -3.55 10.11
C GLY A 251 21.30 -4.36 11.06
N LYS A 252 21.36 -4.05 12.35
CA LYS A 252 20.42 -4.60 13.35
C LYS A 252 19.08 -3.87 13.24
N ILE A 253 17.98 -4.59 13.42
CA ILE A 253 16.64 -3.99 13.47
C ILE A 253 16.10 -4.22 14.87
N ILE A 254 15.83 -3.14 15.58
CA ILE A 254 15.45 -3.15 16.99
C ILE A 254 14.11 -2.45 17.12
N LEU A 255 13.13 -3.15 17.69
CA LEU A 255 11.79 -2.63 17.94
C LEU A 255 11.52 -2.67 19.44
N SER A 256 11.23 -1.51 20.02
CA SER A 256 10.88 -1.35 21.43
C SER A 256 9.50 -0.73 21.57
N ASP A 257 8.82 -1.07 22.66
CA ASP A 257 7.59 -0.42 23.09
C ASP A 257 7.45 -0.59 24.60
N ILE A 258 6.88 0.40 25.28
CA ILE A 258 6.60 0.32 26.72
C ILE A 258 5.55 -0.77 27.02
N SER A 259 4.66 -1.06 26.06
CA SER A 259 3.65 -2.09 26.21
C SER A 259 4.15 -3.47 25.75
N ALA A 260 4.20 -4.41 26.70
CA ALA A 260 4.47 -5.82 26.41
C ALA A 260 3.47 -6.44 25.42
N GLU A 261 2.21 -5.96 25.42
CA GLU A 261 1.19 -6.41 24.48
C GLU A 261 1.50 -5.96 23.05
N ASN A 262 1.92 -4.70 22.87
CA ASN A 262 2.34 -4.17 21.56
C ASN A 262 3.51 -4.99 21.00
N ILE A 263 4.53 -5.27 21.82
CA ILE A 263 5.67 -6.11 21.41
C ILE A 263 5.24 -7.52 21.02
N LYS A 264 4.30 -8.12 21.76
CA LYS A 264 3.73 -9.44 21.40
C LYS A 264 3.04 -9.40 20.04
N ILE A 265 2.21 -8.38 19.78
CA ILE A 265 1.54 -8.17 18.49
C ILE A 265 2.56 -7.94 17.36
N CYS A 266 3.55 -7.08 17.62
CA CYS A 266 4.64 -6.77 16.71
C CYS A 266 5.40 -8.04 16.27
N SER A 267 5.78 -8.88 17.23
CA SER A 267 6.43 -10.17 16.97
C SER A 267 5.54 -11.12 16.16
N GLN A 268 4.24 -11.20 16.46
CA GLN A 268 3.30 -12.02 15.69
C GLN A 268 3.14 -11.54 14.24
N ASN A 269 3.04 -10.23 14.01
CA ASN A 269 2.98 -9.65 12.68
C ASN A 269 4.29 -9.90 11.90
N ALA A 270 5.46 -9.77 12.55
CA ALA A 270 6.75 -10.08 11.94
C ALA A 270 6.89 -11.57 11.54
N ARG A 271 6.36 -12.49 12.35
CA ARG A 271 6.28 -13.93 12.01
C ARG A 271 5.43 -14.19 10.78
N MET A 272 4.30 -13.48 10.64
CA MET A 272 3.46 -13.57 9.44
C MET A 272 4.18 -13.03 8.19
N ALA A 273 5.05 -12.02 8.36
CA ALA A 273 5.95 -11.55 7.31
C ALA A 273 7.18 -12.45 7.09
N LYS A 274 7.39 -13.47 7.95
CA LYS A 274 8.55 -14.36 7.96
C LYS A 274 9.90 -13.64 8.11
N ILE A 275 9.89 -12.55 8.89
CA ILE A 275 11.02 -11.64 9.06
C ILE A 275 11.47 -11.48 10.52
N ASP A 276 10.74 -12.12 11.45
CA ASP A 276 10.95 -12.00 12.90
C ASP A 276 12.38 -12.37 13.33
N LYS A 277 13.01 -13.34 12.66
CA LYS A 277 14.40 -13.75 12.93
C LYS A 277 15.44 -12.64 12.71
N TYR A 278 15.11 -11.56 12.01
CA TYR A 278 16.00 -10.43 11.78
C TYR A 278 15.71 -9.24 12.72
N ILE A 279 14.71 -9.37 13.60
CA ILE A 279 14.25 -8.29 14.46
C ILE A 279 14.53 -8.64 15.93
N THR A 280 15.11 -7.69 16.66
CA THR A 280 15.21 -7.74 18.12
C THR A 280 14.01 -7.00 18.70
N PHE A 281 13.25 -7.67 19.55
CA PHE A 281 12.06 -7.10 20.21
C PHE A 281 12.37 -6.83 21.68
N MET A 282 12.05 -5.63 22.17
CA MET A 282 12.33 -5.19 23.54
C MET A 282 11.08 -4.59 24.18
N VAL A 283 10.74 -5.01 25.40
CA VAL A 283 9.75 -4.30 26.21
C VAL A 283 10.51 -3.27 27.03
N SER A 284 10.46 -2.01 26.62
CA SER A 284 11.16 -0.91 27.27
C SER A 284 10.50 0.41 26.93
N ASP A 285 10.38 1.29 27.93
CA ASP A 285 10.14 2.71 27.69
C ASP A 285 11.30 3.29 26.89
N PHE A 286 11.01 4.16 25.92
CA PHE A 286 12.00 4.91 25.17
C PHE A 286 12.91 5.72 26.08
N PHE A 287 12.38 6.31 27.15
CA PHE A 287 13.18 7.15 28.06
C PHE A 287 14.20 6.34 28.87
N ASP A 288 13.92 5.07 29.13
CA ASP A 288 14.83 4.15 29.84
C ASP A 288 15.69 3.29 28.90
N LEU A 289 15.37 3.27 27.61
CA LEU A 289 16.06 2.45 26.62
C LEU A 289 17.54 2.83 26.52
N LYS A 290 18.40 1.81 26.58
CA LYS A 290 19.86 1.92 26.36
C LYS A 290 20.26 0.93 25.28
N LEU A 291 21.09 1.38 24.35
CA LEU A 291 21.62 0.58 23.27
C LEU A 291 23.15 0.67 23.25
N ASP A 292 23.82 -0.44 22.95
CA ASP A 292 25.27 -0.51 22.78
C ASP A 292 25.71 -0.12 21.35
N TYR A 293 24.88 0.64 20.63
CA TYR A 293 25.12 1.09 19.26
C TYR A 293 25.27 2.60 19.22
N ASN A 294 26.29 3.09 18.50
CA ASN A 294 26.66 4.51 18.50
C ASN A 294 26.09 5.28 17.30
N GLU A 295 25.61 4.59 16.27
CA GLU A 295 25.05 5.19 15.05
C GLU A 295 23.92 4.34 14.47
N GLY A 296 23.05 4.98 13.69
CA GLY A 296 21.93 4.33 13.03
C GLY A 296 20.83 5.31 12.64
N VAL A 297 19.65 4.76 12.34
CA VAL A 297 18.47 5.52 11.99
C VAL A 297 17.34 5.16 12.97
N ILE A 298 16.71 6.18 13.54
CA ILE A 298 15.51 6.07 14.35
C ILE A 298 14.34 6.51 13.48
N VAL A 299 13.34 5.65 13.28
CA VAL A 299 12.08 6.03 12.64
C VAL A 299 10.93 5.53 13.48
N THR A 300 10.08 6.44 13.93
CA THR A 300 8.98 6.07 14.82
C THR A 300 7.75 6.94 14.64
N ASN A 301 6.59 6.35 14.97
CA ASN A 301 5.33 7.06 15.04
C ASN A 301 5.03 7.30 16.51
N THR A 302 5.26 8.53 16.98
CA THR A 302 5.06 8.85 18.40
C THR A 302 3.57 8.71 18.74
N PRO A 303 3.22 8.38 20.00
CA PRO A 303 1.82 8.40 20.42
C PRO A 303 1.23 9.81 20.25
N TYR A 304 -0.02 9.89 19.81
CA TYR A 304 -0.80 11.12 19.72
C TYR A 304 -1.91 11.11 20.77
N GLY A 305 -2.08 12.22 21.47
CA GLY A 305 -3.25 12.46 22.30
C GLY A 305 -4.32 13.18 21.47
N ASP A 306 -5.46 12.53 21.20
CA ASP A 306 -6.63 13.18 20.59
C ASP A 306 -7.36 14.13 21.58
N HIS A 307 -6.60 14.91 22.37
CA HIS A 307 -7.14 15.76 23.42
C HIS A 307 -6.54 17.17 23.34
N ALA A 308 -7.32 18.09 22.79
CA ALA A 308 -7.02 19.53 22.69
C ALA A 308 -6.78 20.22 24.05
N GLU A 309 -6.91 19.51 25.18
CA GLU A 309 -6.77 20.07 26.53
C GLU A 309 -5.32 20.03 27.06
N ILE A 310 -4.35 19.51 26.29
CA ILE A 310 -3.02 19.18 26.85
C ILE A 310 -1.82 19.59 25.96
N GLU A 311 -1.86 20.77 25.36
CA GLU A 311 -0.70 21.29 24.59
C GLU A 311 0.60 21.36 25.42
N GLN A 312 0.49 21.61 26.73
CA GLN A 312 1.67 21.77 27.59
C GLN A 312 2.35 20.43 27.89
N GLU A 313 1.59 19.37 28.20
CA GLU A 313 2.20 18.04 28.42
C GLU A 313 2.75 17.47 27.11
N GLU A 314 2.14 17.77 25.96
CA GLU A 314 2.67 17.41 24.64
C GLU A 314 4.02 18.11 24.38
N LYS A 315 4.12 19.43 24.64
CA LYS A 315 5.39 20.17 24.53
C LYS A 315 6.46 19.60 25.46
N GLU A 316 6.10 19.26 26.70
CA GLU A 316 7.02 18.64 27.66
C GLU A 316 7.46 17.24 27.23
N PHE A 317 6.55 16.45 26.66
CA PHE A 317 6.84 15.13 26.13
C PHE A 317 7.85 15.21 24.97
N PHE A 318 7.62 16.08 23.98
CA PHE A 318 8.57 16.25 22.88
C PHE A 318 9.90 16.87 23.31
N LYS A 319 9.90 17.74 24.33
CA LYS A 319 11.14 18.21 24.96
C LYS A 319 11.95 17.04 25.53
N LYS A 320 11.30 16.15 26.30
CA LYS A 320 11.95 14.94 26.85
C LYS A 320 12.48 14.03 25.75
N ILE A 321 11.75 13.86 24.65
CA ILE A 321 12.22 13.09 23.48
C ILE A 321 13.50 13.72 22.93
N GLY A 322 13.51 15.04 22.70
CA GLY A 322 14.68 15.75 22.21
C GLY A 322 15.89 15.63 23.13
N ASP A 323 15.69 15.75 24.44
CA ASP A 323 16.75 15.61 25.44
C ASP A 323 17.32 14.17 25.46
N LYS A 324 16.45 13.15 25.40
CA LYS A 324 16.86 11.74 25.30
C LYS A 324 17.68 11.48 24.03
N LEU A 325 17.21 11.96 22.87
CA LEU A 325 17.91 11.79 21.59
C LEU A 325 19.31 12.42 21.62
N LYS A 326 19.43 13.65 22.15
CA LYS A 326 20.72 14.36 22.24
C LYS A 326 21.71 13.68 23.18
N LYS A 327 21.21 13.14 24.30
CA LYS A 327 22.05 12.54 25.34
C LYS A 327 22.51 11.14 24.98
N ASP A 328 21.58 10.31 24.51
CA ASP A 328 21.80 8.86 24.41
C ASP A 328 21.88 8.35 22.95
N PHE A 329 21.47 9.17 21.96
CA PHE A 329 21.41 8.78 20.55
C PHE A 329 22.05 9.82 19.60
N CYS A 330 23.12 10.49 20.03
CA CYS A 330 23.72 11.60 19.30
C CYS A 330 24.25 11.26 17.89
N GLY A 331 24.65 10.00 17.66
CA GLY A 331 25.09 9.51 16.33
C GLY A 331 23.96 8.96 15.46
N PHE A 332 22.70 9.00 15.92
CA PHE A 332 21.57 8.54 15.14
C PHE A 332 20.91 9.67 14.34
N LYS A 333 20.42 9.34 13.14
CA LYS A 333 19.47 10.19 12.41
C LYS A 333 18.05 9.85 12.86
N ALA A 334 17.31 10.81 13.41
CA ALA A 334 15.97 10.58 13.92
C ALA A 334 14.88 11.19 13.01
N TYR A 335 13.89 10.37 12.66
CA TYR A 335 12.70 10.72 11.90
C TYR A 335 11.48 10.40 12.76
N LEU A 336 10.82 11.45 13.25
CA LEU A 336 9.64 11.32 14.10
C LEU A 336 8.41 11.68 13.26
N LEU A 337 7.49 10.73 13.11
CA LEU A 337 6.16 11.06 12.61
C LEU A 337 5.38 11.65 13.79
N LEU A 338 4.81 12.84 13.54
CA LEU A 338 3.95 13.58 14.45
C LEU A 338 2.53 13.67 13.87
N GLY A 339 1.55 13.66 14.75
CA GLY A 339 0.12 13.75 14.49
C GLY A 339 -0.23 15.20 14.67
N SER A 340 -1.04 15.72 13.75
CA SER A 340 -1.49 17.11 13.77
C SER A 340 -2.69 17.30 14.67
#